data_AF-E9PIT2-F1
#
_entry.id   AF-E9PIT2-F1
#
_cell.length_a   1.000
_cell.length_b   1.000
_cell.length_c   1.000
_cell.angle_alpha   90.00
_cell.angle_beta   90.00
_cell.angle_gamma   90.00
#
_symmetry.space_group_name_H-M   'P 1'
#
loop_
_entity.id
_entity.type
_entity.pdbx_description
1 polymer ?
#
loop_
_entity_poly.entity_id
_entity_poly.type
_entity_poly.pdbx_seq_one_letter_code
_entity_poly.pdbx_strand_id
1 'polypeptide(L)'
;MLDNNTGSGNETGILSEDALLRISIPLDSNLRPEKCRRFVHPQWQLLHLNGTIHSTSEADTEPCVDGWVYDQSYFPSTIVTKWDLVCDYQSLKSVVQFLLLTGMLVGGIIGGHVSDRWLVESARWLIITNKLDEGLKALRKVARTNGIKNAEETLNIEVVRSTMQEELDAAQTKTTVCDLFRNPSMRKRICILVFLRKKNLKEKA
;
A
#
# COMPACT_ATOMS: atom_id res chain seq x y z
N MET A 1 27.75 -21.87 -53.46
CA MET A 1 28.95 -22.17 -54.28
C MET A 1 30.03 -21.19 -53.88
N LEU A 2 31.03 -21.65 -53.11
CA LEU A 2 32.47 -21.40 -53.30
C LEU A 2 33.23 -22.09 -52.15
N ASP A 3 34.03 -23.06 -52.59
CA ASP A 3 35.33 -23.58 -52.14
C ASP A 3 35.57 -24.14 -50.73
N ASN A 4 35.82 -25.45 -50.77
CA ASN A 4 36.47 -26.32 -49.80
C ASN A 4 37.98 -26.00 -49.71
N ASN A 5 38.49 -25.73 -48.51
CA ASN A 5 39.89 -25.92 -48.19
C ASN A 5 40.03 -26.62 -46.83
N THR A 6 40.70 -27.75 -46.87
CA THR A 6 40.88 -28.75 -45.82
C THR A 6 41.60 -28.19 -44.61
N GLY A 7 40.98 -28.30 -43.43
CA GLY A 7 41.60 -28.01 -42.14
C GLY A 7 40.75 -28.55 -40.99
N SER A 8 40.92 -29.86 -40.70
CA SER A 8 40.60 -30.53 -39.43
C SER A 8 39.60 -29.82 -38.50
N GLY A 9 38.32 -29.83 -38.86
CA GLY A 9 37.24 -29.34 -38.00
C GLY A 9 36.87 -30.34 -36.91
N ASN A 10 37.76 -30.52 -35.94
CA ASN A 10 37.43 -31.07 -34.61
C ASN A 10 37.64 -29.99 -33.56
N GLU A 11 37.03 -28.82 -33.79
CA GLU A 11 36.67 -27.91 -32.73
C GLU A 11 35.18 -27.67 -32.92
N THR A 12 34.37 -28.45 -32.21
CA THR A 12 33.05 -27.97 -31.80
C THR A 12 33.32 -26.65 -31.10
N GLY A 13 33.18 -25.54 -31.83
CA GLY A 13 33.29 -24.20 -31.30
C GLY A 13 32.15 -24.01 -30.31
N ILE A 14 32.40 -24.37 -29.05
CA ILE A 14 31.48 -24.10 -27.95
C ILE A 14 31.61 -22.60 -27.69
N LEU A 15 30.79 -21.82 -28.38
CA LEU A 15 30.62 -20.41 -28.10
C LEU A 15 30.19 -20.28 -26.63
N SER A 16 30.99 -19.61 -25.82
CA SER A 16 30.72 -19.40 -24.39
C SER A 16 29.35 -18.71 -24.20
N GLU A 17 28.59 -19.12 -23.19
CA GLU A 17 27.24 -18.61 -22.91
C GLU A 17 27.21 -17.07 -22.76
N ASP A 18 28.27 -16.50 -22.18
CA ASP A 18 28.45 -15.04 -22.03
C ASP A 18 28.69 -14.32 -23.37
N ALA A 19 29.21 -15.03 -24.38
CA ALA A 19 29.41 -14.50 -25.72
C ALA A 19 28.09 -14.52 -26.50
N LEU A 20 27.28 -15.57 -26.32
CA LEU A 20 25.92 -15.66 -26.87
C LEU A 20 25.00 -14.56 -26.33
N LEU A 21 25.05 -14.28 -25.03
CA LEU A 21 24.24 -13.21 -24.43
C LEU A 21 24.62 -11.83 -24.98
N ARG A 22 25.92 -11.57 -25.18
CA ARG A 22 26.42 -10.29 -25.71
C ARG A 22 26.01 -9.99 -27.15
N ILE A 23 25.87 -11.01 -27.99
CA ILE A 23 25.46 -10.83 -29.40
C ILE A 23 23.94 -10.76 -29.57
N SER A 24 23.18 -11.32 -28.62
CA SER A 24 21.72 -11.44 -28.73
C SER A 24 20.98 -10.33 -27.99
N ILE A 25 21.50 -9.85 -26.86
CA ILE A 25 20.77 -8.91 -25.99
C ILE A 25 21.42 -7.51 -26.04
N PRO A 26 20.65 -6.44 -26.34
CA PRO A 26 21.15 -5.06 -26.26
C PRO A 26 21.50 -4.65 -24.84
N LEU A 27 22.25 -3.57 -24.67
CA LEU A 27 22.56 -3.02 -23.35
C LEU A 27 21.60 -1.87 -22.99
N ASP A 28 21.12 -1.87 -21.75
CA ASP A 28 20.44 -0.75 -21.09
C ASP A 28 21.41 0.44 -20.88
N SER A 29 20.86 1.62 -20.58
CA SER A 29 21.51 2.83 -20.07
C SER A 29 22.57 2.56 -18.98
N ASN A 30 22.43 1.49 -18.19
CA ASN A 30 23.37 1.09 -17.15
C ASN A 30 24.47 0.11 -17.62
N LEU A 31 24.64 -0.08 -18.93
CA LEU A 31 25.56 -1.06 -19.52
C LEU A 31 25.32 -2.50 -19.03
N ARG A 32 24.05 -2.82 -18.72
CA ARG A 32 23.60 -4.17 -18.37
C ARG A 32 22.78 -4.74 -19.52
N PRO A 33 22.75 -6.07 -19.72
CA PRO A 33 21.86 -6.68 -20.69
C PRO A 33 20.43 -6.21 -20.45
N GLU A 34 19.76 -5.74 -21.50
CA GLU A 34 18.38 -5.33 -21.45
C GLU A 34 17.53 -6.56 -21.11
N LYS A 35 16.59 -6.40 -20.18
CA LYS A 35 15.76 -7.52 -19.75
C LYS A 35 14.69 -7.79 -20.79
N CYS A 36 14.11 -6.76 -21.39
CA CYS A 36 12.84 -6.88 -22.10
C CYS A 36 12.90 -7.09 -23.60
N ARG A 37 14.07 -6.88 -24.21
CA ARG A 37 14.24 -6.90 -25.65
C ARG A 37 15.46 -7.69 -26.04
N ARG A 38 15.41 -8.21 -27.26
CA ARG A 38 16.51 -8.91 -27.93
C ARG A 38 16.69 -8.31 -29.32
N PHE A 39 17.89 -8.44 -29.88
CA PHE A 39 18.08 -8.22 -31.31
C PHE A 39 17.34 -9.30 -32.11
N VAL A 40 16.66 -8.89 -33.19
CA VAL A 40 15.99 -9.81 -34.13
C VAL A 40 17.01 -10.75 -34.76
N HIS A 41 18.21 -10.24 -35.07
CA HIS A 41 19.33 -11.04 -35.58
C HIS A 41 20.55 -10.88 -34.66
N PRO A 42 21.27 -11.97 -34.33
CA PRO A 42 22.47 -11.90 -33.50
C PRO A 42 23.54 -11.02 -34.16
N GLN A 43 24.03 -10.06 -33.42
CA GLN A 43 25.01 -9.09 -33.88
C GLN A 43 26.43 -9.64 -33.67
N TRP A 44 26.84 -10.57 -34.53
CA TRP A 44 28.16 -11.23 -34.48
C TRP A 44 29.33 -10.24 -34.49
N GLN A 45 29.12 -9.04 -35.05
CA GLN A 45 30.06 -7.93 -35.05
C GLN A 45 30.46 -7.47 -33.63
N LEU A 46 29.60 -7.71 -32.62
CA LEU A 46 29.89 -7.38 -31.21
C LEU A 46 30.96 -8.30 -30.57
N LEU A 47 31.28 -9.46 -31.16
CA LEU A 47 32.33 -10.35 -30.64
C LEU A 47 33.74 -9.80 -30.87
N HIS A 48 33.92 -8.95 -31.88
CA HIS A 48 35.24 -8.53 -32.36
C HIS A 48 35.59 -7.06 -32.02
N LEU A 49 34.69 -6.31 -31.38
CA LEU A 49 34.88 -4.87 -31.15
C LEU A 49 35.51 -4.57 -29.78
N ASN A 50 36.85 -4.45 -29.75
CA ASN A 50 37.58 -3.83 -28.63
C ASN A 50 37.51 -2.30 -28.74
N GLY A 51 36.43 -1.71 -28.22
CA GLY A 51 36.35 -0.29 -27.86
C GLY A 51 36.24 0.70 -29.02
N THR A 52 35.02 1.02 -29.44
CA THR A 52 34.51 2.38 -29.75
C THR A 52 33.04 2.27 -30.15
N ILE A 53 32.14 2.72 -29.28
CA ILE A 53 30.70 2.76 -29.54
C ILE A 53 30.44 3.97 -30.43
N HIS A 54 30.44 3.78 -31.76
CA HIS A 54 29.92 4.76 -32.68
C HIS A 54 28.55 4.28 -33.17
N SER A 55 27.52 4.88 -32.57
CA SER A 55 26.12 4.93 -33.02
C SER A 55 25.63 3.70 -33.78
N THR A 56 25.13 2.72 -33.02
CA THR A 56 24.38 1.56 -33.51
C THR A 56 23.37 2.03 -34.56
N SER A 57 23.56 1.67 -35.83
CA SER A 57 22.48 1.70 -36.81
C SER A 57 21.34 0.90 -36.21
N GLU A 58 20.19 1.55 -36.08
CA GLU A 58 18.86 1.02 -35.78
C GLU A 58 18.81 -0.52 -35.86
N ALA A 59 19.30 -1.18 -34.80
CA ALA A 59 19.33 -2.62 -34.73
C ALA A 59 17.91 -3.00 -34.33
N ASP A 60 17.18 -3.64 -35.24
CA ASP A 60 15.80 -4.02 -34.98
C ASP A 60 15.75 -4.90 -33.73
N THR A 61 15.02 -4.41 -32.73
CA THR A 61 14.79 -5.10 -31.46
C THR A 61 13.37 -5.62 -31.40
N GLU A 62 13.22 -6.84 -30.91
CA GLU A 62 11.94 -7.48 -30.67
C GLU A 62 11.78 -7.84 -29.19
N PRO A 63 10.54 -8.00 -28.69
CA PRO A 63 10.32 -8.58 -27.36
C PRO A 63 10.85 -10.01 -27.28
N CYS A 64 11.31 -10.42 -26.09
CA CYS A 64 11.81 -11.78 -25.88
C CYS A 64 10.68 -12.82 -26.07
N VAL A 65 10.80 -13.67 -27.10
CA VAL A 65 9.84 -14.74 -27.43
C VAL A 65 10.26 -16.12 -26.92
N ASP A 66 11.55 -16.33 -26.65
CA ASP A 66 12.13 -17.64 -26.32
C ASP A 66 12.10 -17.97 -24.81
N GLY A 67 11.33 -17.19 -24.02
CA GLY A 67 11.18 -17.38 -22.58
C GLY A 67 12.18 -16.62 -21.72
N TRP A 68 12.13 -16.90 -20.41
CA TRP A 68 12.83 -16.12 -19.38
C TRP A 68 13.66 -17.01 -18.46
N VAL A 69 14.89 -16.58 -18.18
CA VAL A 69 15.75 -17.21 -17.17
C VAL A 69 15.77 -16.34 -15.92
N TYR A 70 15.40 -16.92 -14.77
CA TYR A 70 15.31 -16.22 -13.50
C TYR A 70 16.39 -16.71 -12.53
N ASP A 71 16.99 -15.78 -11.80
CA ASP A 71 17.84 -16.12 -10.65
C ASP A 71 16.98 -16.59 -9.47
N GLN A 72 17.12 -17.86 -9.10
CA GLN A 72 16.33 -18.52 -8.06
C GLN A 72 17.07 -18.63 -6.71
N SER A 73 18.22 -17.97 -6.56
CA SER A 73 19.08 -18.09 -5.38
C SER A 73 18.37 -17.73 -4.06
N TYR A 74 17.44 -16.78 -4.10
CA TYR A 74 16.70 -16.31 -2.92
C TYR A 74 15.27 -16.85 -2.84
N PHE A 75 14.62 -17.05 -3.98
CA PHE A 75 13.22 -17.46 -4.06
C PHE A 75 13.02 -18.49 -5.18
N PRO A 76 12.66 -19.75 -4.84
CA PRO A 76 12.55 -20.83 -5.83
C PRO A 76 11.32 -20.66 -6.74
N SER A 77 10.26 -20.00 -6.28
CA SER A 77 9.12 -19.65 -7.13
C SER A 77 8.41 -18.40 -6.61
N THR A 78 8.09 -17.48 -7.52
CA THR A 78 7.28 -16.29 -7.24
C THR A 78 6.14 -16.21 -8.25
N ILE A 79 5.15 -15.34 -8.00
CA ILE A 79 4.05 -15.12 -8.97
C ILE A 79 4.58 -14.62 -10.32
N VAL A 80 5.69 -13.88 -10.32
CA VAL A 80 6.35 -13.38 -11.52
C VAL A 80 6.97 -14.51 -12.33
N THR A 81 7.65 -15.45 -11.68
CA THR A 81 8.32 -16.58 -12.36
C THR A 81 7.38 -17.71 -12.74
N LYS A 82 6.19 -17.79 -12.12
CA LYS A 82 5.17 -18.81 -12.47
C LYS A 82 4.38 -18.46 -13.73
N TRP A 83 4.30 -17.19 -14.07
CA TRP A 83 3.41 -16.67 -15.10
C TRP A 83 4.12 -15.69 -16.06
N ASP A 84 5.43 -15.56 -15.96
CA ASP A 84 6.29 -14.69 -16.78
C ASP A 84 5.86 -13.21 -16.83
N LEU A 85 5.39 -12.65 -15.70
CA LEU A 85 4.95 -11.25 -15.59
C LEU A 85 6.13 -10.26 -15.46
N VAL A 86 6.86 -10.04 -16.55
CA VAL A 86 8.04 -9.14 -16.56
C VAL A 86 7.74 -7.79 -17.22
N CYS A 87 7.66 -7.75 -18.56
CA CYS A 87 7.81 -6.51 -19.33
C CYS A 87 6.49 -5.77 -19.58
N ASP A 88 5.44 -6.48 -20.00
CA ASP A 88 4.13 -5.85 -20.26
C ASP A 88 3.42 -5.39 -18.97
N TYR A 89 3.81 -5.98 -17.83
CA TYR A 89 3.18 -5.76 -16.53
C TYR A 89 3.96 -4.79 -15.62
N GLN A 90 5.06 -4.20 -16.09
CA GLN A 90 5.84 -3.25 -15.31
C GLN A 90 5.02 -2.02 -14.91
N SER A 91 4.14 -1.55 -15.81
CA SER A 91 3.23 -0.42 -15.57
C SER A 91 2.02 -0.81 -14.73
N LEU A 92 1.60 -2.08 -14.72
CA LEU A 92 0.44 -2.53 -13.95
C LEU A 92 0.64 -2.31 -12.44
N LYS A 93 1.85 -2.53 -11.93
CA LYS A 93 2.18 -2.28 -10.51
C LYS A 93 1.93 -0.82 -10.14
N SER A 94 2.38 0.10 -10.99
CA SER A 94 2.15 1.53 -10.81
C SER A 94 0.65 1.85 -10.88
N VAL A 95 -0.07 1.34 -11.89
CA VAL A 95 -1.51 1.57 -12.05
C VAL A 95 -2.30 1.09 -10.83
N VAL A 96 -2.04 -0.12 -10.32
CA VAL A 96 -2.71 -0.65 -9.12
C VAL A 96 -2.41 0.21 -7.89
N GLN A 97 -1.15 0.63 -7.71
CA GLN A 97 -0.78 1.51 -6.61
C GLN A 97 -1.47 2.87 -6.69
N PHE A 98 -1.53 3.48 -7.88
CA PHE A 98 -2.26 4.73 -8.09
C PHE A 98 -3.75 4.55 -7.79
N LEU A 99 -4.40 3.53 -8.35
CA LEU A 99 -5.82 3.25 -8.10
C LEU A 99 -6.11 3.02 -6.62
N LEU A 100 -5.27 2.26 -5.92
CA LEU A 100 -5.42 2.00 -4.50
C LEU A 100 -5.28 3.28 -3.66
N LEU A 101 -4.25 4.09 -3.93
CA LEU A 101 -4.02 5.35 -3.21
C LEU A 101 -5.14 6.36 -3.48
N THR A 102 -5.56 6.51 -4.73
CA THR A 102 -6.68 7.37 -5.11
C THR A 102 -7.98 6.88 -4.46
N GLY A 103 -8.22 5.56 -4.44
CA GLY A 103 -9.37 4.96 -3.78
C GLY A 103 -9.41 5.25 -2.27
N MET A 104 -8.26 5.12 -1.58
CA MET A 104 -8.16 5.47 -0.16
C MET A 104 -8.38 6.96 0.10
N LEU A 105 -7.86 7.84 -0.76
CA LEU A 105 -8.07 9.29 -0.63
C LEU A 105 -9.55 9.66 -0.77
N VAL A 106 -10.19 9.18 -1.84
CA VAL A 106 -11.61 9.45 -2.12
C VAL A 106 -12.49 8.83 -1.05
N GLY A 107 -12.22 7.59 -0.67
CA GLY A 107 -12.94 6.89 0.40
C GLY A 107 -12.81 7.60 1.75
N GLY A 108 -11.64 8.14 2.08
CA GLY A 108 -11.43 8.95 3.29
C GLY A 108 -12.21 10.26 3.28
N ILE A 109 -12.21 10.99 2.17
CA ILE A 109 -12.95 12.25 2.03
C ILE A 109 -14.46 12.00 2.13
N ILE A 110 -14.98 11.02 1.37
CA ILE A 110 -16.42 10.68 1.39
C ILE A 110 -16.81 10.14 2.76
N GLY A 111 -16.03 9.21 3.30
CA GLY A 111 -16.26 8.63 4.63
C GLY A 111 -16.25 9.67 5.73
N GLY A 112 -15.30 10.62 5.69
CA GLY A 112 -15.23 11.75 6.60
C GLY A 112 -16.45 12.66 6.49
N HIS A 113 -16.84 13.09 5.29
CA HIS A 113 -18.01 13.94 5.10
C HIS A 113 -19.32 13.28 5.52
N VAL A 114 -19.48 11.98 5.23
CA VAL A 114 -20.66 11.22 5.66
C VAL A 114 -20.64 11.07 7.19
N SER A 115 -19.48 10.74 7.76
CA SER A 115 -19.28 10.68 9.20
C SER A 115 -19.68 12.00 9.87
N ASP A 116 -19.14 13.14 9.44
CA ASP A 116 -19.42 14.43 10.08
C ASP A 116 -20.89 14.86 9.94
N ARG A 117 -21.58 14.42 8.87
CA ARG A 117 -22.99 14.75 8.63
C ARG A 117 -23.97 13.80 9.31
N TRP A 118 -23.62 12.53 9.47
CA TRP A 118 -24.49 11.50 10.03
C TRP A 118 -24.15 11.13 11.47
N LEU A 119 -22.88 11.17 11.85
CA LEU A 119 -22.44 11.23 13.25
C LEU A 119 -22.70 12.66 13.73
N VAL A 120 -23.98 12.97 13.94
CA VAL A 120 -24.39 14.04 14.85
C VAL A 120 -23.50 13.92 16.08
N GLU A 121 -22.73 14.98 16.40
CA GLU A 121 -21.94 15.00 17.62
C GLU A 121 -22.81 14.46 18.76
N SER A 122 -22.28 13.50 19.53
CA SER A 122 -23.10 12.84 20.54
C SER A 122 -23.77 13.90 21.41
N ALA A 123 -25.08 13.77 21.65
CA ALA A 123 -25.81 14.75 22.46
C ALA A 123 -25.09 15.00 23.80
N ARG A 124 -24.48 13.94 24.37
CA ARG A 124 -23.65 14.00 25.57
C ARG A 124 -22.43 14.92 25.41
N TRP A 125 -21.69 14.84 24.30
CA TRP A 125 -20.53 15.70 24.05
C TRP A 125 -20.91 17.19 23.93
N LEU A 126 -21.99 17.49 23.20
CA LEU A 126 -22.51 18.85 23.08
C LEU A 126 -22.93 19.43 24.44
N ILE A 127 -23.55 18.59 25.29
CA ILE A 127 -23.94 18.98 26.64
C ILE A 127 -22.70 19.24 27.53
N ILE A 128 -21.72 18.33 27.51
CA ILE A 128 -20.49 18.45 28.30
C ILE A 128 -19.64 19.67 27.89
N THR A 129 -19.63 20.03 26.61
CA THR A 129 -18.92 21.19 26.08
C THR A 129 -19.68 22.52 26.25
N ASN A 130 -20.76 22.52 27.02
CA ASN A 130 -21.62 23.67 27.31
C ASN A 130 -22.37 24.24 26.08
N LYS A 131 -22.53 23.46 25.01
CA LYS A 131 -23.36 23.78 23.84
C LYS A 131 -24.74 23.15 23.97
N LEU A 132 -25.50 23.59 24.98
CA LEU A 132 -26.76 22.96 25.38
C LEU A 132 -27.85 23.01 24.30
N ASP A 133 -27.94 24.10 23.53
CA ASP A 133 -28.95 24.26 22.48
C ASP A 133 -28.80 23.25 21.33
N GLU A 134 -27.56 23.02 20.86
CA GLU A 134 -27.27 22.03 19.83
C GLU A 134 -27.52 20.61 20.36
N GLY A 135 -27.13 20.33 21.61
CA GLY A 135 -27.39 19.06 22.28
C GLY A 135 -28.88 18.75 22.42
N LEU A 136 -29.69 19.74 22.79
CA LEU A 136 -31.16 19.62 22.86
C LEU A 136 -31.77 19.35 21.48
N LYS A 137 -31.30 20.03 20.44
CA LYS A 137 -31.75 19.78 19.06
C LYS A 137 -31.48 18.35 18.63
N ALA A 138 -30.29 17.81 18.96
CA ALA A 138 -29.94 16.42 18.71
C ALA A 138 -30.84 15.44 19.51
N LEU A 139 -31.04 15.67 20.81
CA LEU A 139 -31.91 14.84 21.65
C LEU A 139 -33.36 14.83 21.17
N ARG A 140 -33.90 15.99 20.81
CA ARG A 140 -35.27 16.12 20.26
C ARG A 140 -35.41 15.38 18.94
N LYS A 141 -34.40 15.44 18.06
CA LYS A 141 -34.41 14.68 16.80
C LYS A 141 -34.51 13.17 17.06
N VAL A 142 -33.70 12.64 17.98
CA VAL A 142 -33.72 11.22 18.35
C VAL A 142 -35.04 10.85 19.04
N ALA A 143 -35.54 11.67 19.96
CA ALA A 143 -36.82 11.47 20.64
C ALA A 143 -37.99 11.36 19.65
N ARG A 144 -38.00 12.21 18.60
CA ARG A 144 -38.99 12.14 17.52
C ARG A 144 -38.87 10.85 16.71
N THR A 145 -37.65 10.40 16.38
CA THR A 145 -37.42 9.11 15.71
C THR A 145 -37.95 7.93 16.53
N ASN A 146 -37.87 8.02 17.86
CA ASN A 146 -38.39 7.01 18.79
C ASN A 146 -39.89 7.16 19.10
N GLY A 147 -40.62 8.02 18.39
CA GLY A 147 -42.08 8.16 18.53
C GLY A 147 -42.56 9.06 19.67
N ILE A 148 -41.67 9.80 20.33
CA ILE A 148 -42.05 10.76 21.38
C ILE A 148 -42.57 12.05 20.72
N LYS A 149 -43.87 12.32 20.88
CA LYS A 149 -44.55 13.47 20.25
C LYS A 149 -44.36 14.80 20.98
N ASN A 150 -44.13 14.78 22.31
CA ASN A 150 -43.98 15.97 23.16
C ASN A 150 -42.52 16.28 23.54
N ALA A 151 -41.58 16.01 22.64
CA ALA A 151 -40.15 16.10 22.95
C ALA A 151 -39.67 17.50 23.37
N GLU A 152 -40.35 18.57 22.95
CA GLU A 152 -39.97 19.94 23.31
C GLU A 152 -40.34 20.32 24.74
N GLU A 153 -41.48 19.83 25.22
CA GLU A 153 -41.95 20.04 26.59
C GLU A 153 -41.19 19.14 27.58
N THR A 154 -40.88 17.90 27.17
CA THR A 154 -40.14 16.94 28.02
C THR A 154 -38.65 17.27 28.15
N LEU A 155 -38.02 17.77 27.08
CA LEU A 155 -36.59 18.11 27.05
C LEU A 155 -36.39 19.61 27.00
N ASN A 156 -36.16 20.21 28.17
CA ASN A 156 -35.76 21.60 28.34
C ASN A 156 -34.32 21.72 28.89
N ILE A 157 -33.72 22.90 28.76
CA ILE A 157 -32.33 23.18 29.14
C ILE A 157 -32.09 22.93 30.63
N GLU A 158 -33.06 23.24 31.48
CA GLU A 158 -32.98 23.06 32.93
C GLU A 158 -32.98 21.58 33.33
N VAL A 159 -33.87 20.79 32.71
CA VAL A 159 -33.94 19.34 32.94
C VAL A 159 -32.60 18.71 32.57
N VAL A 160 -32.10 18.99 31.36
CA VAL A 160 -30.82 18.45 30.89
C VAL A 160 -29.66 18.88 31.78
N ARG A 161 -29.60 20.17 32.17
CA ARG A 161 -28.58 20.69 33.08
C ARG A 161 -28.62 19.97 34.43
N SER A 162 -29.81 19.82 35.02
CA SER A 162 -29.97 19.17 36.31
C SER A 162 -29.60 17.68 36.28
N THR A 163 -29.99 16.95 35.23
CA THR A 163 -29.65 15.52 35.07
C THR A 163 -28.18 15.30 34.77
N MET A 164 -27.52 16.22 34.07
CA MET A 164 -26.13 16.07 33.63
C MET A 164 -25.14 16.83 34.52
N GLN A 165 -25.59 17.50 35.58
CA GLN A 165 -24.75 18.38 36.41
C GLN A 165 -23.50 17.66 36.91
N GLU A 166 -23.66 16.46 37.49
CA GLU A 166 -22.53 15.64 37.98
C GLU A 166 -21.53 15.30 36.88
N GLU A 167 -22.02 14.97 35.68
CA GLU A 167 -21.20 14.61 34.52
C GLU A 167 -20.49 15.82 33.92
N LEU A 168 -21.14 16.99 33.96
CA LEU A 168 -20.64 18.26 33.46
C LEU A 168 -19.53 18.78 34.38
N ASP A 169 -19.75 18.70 35.69
CA ASP A 169 -18.76 19.04 36.72
C ASP A 169 -17.56 18.08 36.65
N ALA A 170 -17.80 16.77 36.53
CA ALA A 170 -16.75 15.79 36.34
C ALA A 170 -15.92 16.04 35.07
N ALA A 171 -16.56 16.42 33.96
CA ALA A 171 -15.86 16.73 32.72
C ALA A 171 -15.06 18.04 32.78
N GLN A 172 -15.49 19.02 33.57
CA GLN A 172 -14.74 20.26 33.80
C GLN A 172 -13.59 20.08 34.79
N THR A 173 -13.58 19.00 35.59
CA THR A 173 -12.42 18.71 36.43
C THR A 173 -11.17 18.48 35.59
N LYS A 174 -10.13 19.29 35.84
CA LYS A 174 -8.83 19.14 35.17
C LYS A 174 -8.14 17.88 35.69
N THR A 175 -8.37 16.75 35.02
CA THR A 175 -7.64 15.50 35.30
C THR A 175 -6.23 15.60 34.74
N THR A 176 -5.22 15.28 35.56
CA THR A 176 -3.82 15.22 35.12
C THR A 176 -3.47 13.81 34.68
N VAL A 177 -2.47 13.65 33.80
CA VAL A 177 -1.96 12.32 33.36
C VAL A 177 -1.57 11.43 34.57
N CYS A 178 -1.09 12.03 35.66
CA CYS A 178 -0.78 11.31 36.90
C CYS A 178 -2.03 10.68 37.56
N ASP A 179 -3.22 11.27 37.40
CA ASP A 179 -4.47 10.75 37.97
C ASP A 179 -4.93 9.47 37.27
N LEU A 180 -4.59 9.32 35.99
CA LEU A 180 -4.84 8.10 35.22
C LEU A 180 -4.11 6.88 35.82
N PHE A 181 -2.88 7.09 36.30
CA PHE A 181 -2.09 6.07 36.97
C PHE A 181 -2.46 5.91 38.45
N ARG A 182 -3.14 6.88 39.05
CA ARG A 182 -3.62 6.80 40.43
C ARG A 182 -4.86 5.92 40.55
N ASN A 183 -5.73 5.89 39.54
CA ASN A 183 -6.95 5.08 39.50
C ASN A 183 -6.63 3.56 39.41
N PRO A 184 -7.02 2.74 40.42
CA PRO A 184 -6.73 1.30 40.44
C PRO A 184 -7.40 0.51 39.29
N SER A 185 -8.58 0.92 38.87
CA SER A 185 -9.34 0.28 37.79
C SER A 185 -8.68 0.52 36.43
N MET A 186 -8.25 1.76 36.19
CA MET A 186 -7.54 2.14 34.95
C MET A 186 -6.20 1.42 34.85
N ARG A 187 -5.44 1.34 35.95
CA ARG A 187 -4.21 0.54 36.01
C ARG A 187 -4.45 -0.92 35.63
N LYS A 188 -5.48 -1.56 36.19
CA LYS A 188 -5.81 -2.96 35.88
C LYS A 188 -6.10 -3.15 34.39
N ARG A 189 -6.90 -2.26 33.79
CA ARG A 189 -7.23 -2.30 32.34
C ARG A 189 -5.99 -2.09 31.47
N ILE A 190 -5.16 -1.10 31.79
CA ILE A 190 -3.91 -0.82 31.08
C ILE A 190 -2.96 -2.01 31.16
N CYS A 191 -2.76 -2.59 32.35
CA CYS A 191 -1.94 -3.78 32.54
C CYS A 191 -2.45 -4.94 31.69
N ILE A 192 -3.76 -5.25 31.72
CA ILE A 192 -4.34 -6.32 30.91
C ILE A 192 -4.07 -6.11 29.42
N LEU A 193 -4.26 -4.90 28.89
CA LEU A 193 -3.99 -4.59 27.49
C LEU A 193 -2.51 -4.78 27.13
N VAL A 194 -1.60 -4.34 27.99
CA VAL A 194 -0.15 -4.52 27.79
C VAL A 194 0.24 -6.00 27.83
N PHE A 195 -0.31 -6.78 28.78
CA PHE A 195 -0.09 -8.22 28.85
C PHE A 195 -0.63 -8.95 27.63
N LEU A 196 -1.84 -8.62 27.15
CA LEU A 196 -2.43 -9.21 25.94
C LEU A 196 -1.65 -8.85 24.67
N ARG A 197 -1.12 -7.62 24.58
CA ARG A 197 -0.26 -7.19 23.47
C ARG A 197 1.08 -7.93 23.48
N LYS A 198 1.71 -8.08 24.65
CA LYS A 198 2.94 -8.88 24.79
C LYS A 198 2.70 -10.35 24.44
N LYS A 199 1.56 -10.93 24.87
CA LYS A 199 1.18 -12.30 24.54
C LYS A 199 0.99 -12.49 23.02
N ASN A 200 0.25 -11.60 22.36
CA ASN A 200 0.06 -11.62 20.91
C ASN A 200 1.36 -11.48 20.13
N LEU A 201 2.31 -10.66 20.59
CA LEU A 201 3.62 -10.50 19.94
C LEU A 201 4.47 -11.75 20.07
N LYS A 202 4.40 -12.47 21.20
CA LYS A 202 5.13 -13.72 21.42
C LYS A 202 4.55 -14.90 20.60
N GLU A 203 3.27 -14.84 20.23
CA GLU A 203 2.61 -15.88 19.43
C GLU A 203 2.83 -15.70 17.91
N LYS A 204 3.28 -14.52 17.48
CA LYS A 204 3.56 -14.19 16.07
C LYS A 204 5.05 -14.24 15.70
N ALA A 205 5.94 -14.45 16.66
CA ALA A 205 7.39 -14.56 16.47
C ALA A 205 7.81 -16.03 16.64
#